data_AF-A0A933W2C3-F1
#
_entry.id   AF-A0A933W2C3-F1
#
_cell.length_a   1.000
_cell.length_b   1.000
_cell.length_c   1.000
_cell.angle_alpha   90.00
_cell.angle_beta   90.00
_cell.angle_gamma   90.00
#
_symmetry.space_group_name_H-M   'P 1'
#
loop_
_entity.id
_entity.type
_entity.pdbx_description
1 polymer ?
#
loop_
_entity_poly.entity_id
_entity_poly.type
_entity_poly.pdbx_seq_one_letter_code
_entity_poly.pdbx_strand_id
1 'polypeptide(L)'
;MSPSLAMVTFVVRDQDEALRFFSGALRFGVIEDRVLEDGKRWLVVAPPGGRGASLLLARAANDAQTSAIGAQAGGRVAFFLETDDFARDHAHMKAHGVVFAEEPRGEAYGTVAVFLDVCGNRWDLIQRRAQSAVAAGRTGERVTAAGPGFSVLYRWRIHPGKEAAFVEAWTAVSHDLRRKGSLGSRLHRGPDGLWYSYAQWPSAEARAAAFALPSGAPEASAAMKDAIAEGLPEIVLESVSDLMVLPGTGAA
;
A
#
# COMPACT_ATOMS: atom_id res chain seq x y z
N MET A 1 -0.81 7.02 19.56
CA MET A 1 -0.56 5.96 18.56
C MET A 1 -1.44 4.77 18.90
N SER A 2 -2.11 4.17 17.92
CA SER A 2 -2.74 2.86 18.12
C SER A 2 -1.64 1.79 18.23
N PRO A 3 -1.83 0.74 19.05
CA PRO A 3 -0.87 -0.35 19.16
C PRO A 3 -0.70 -1.07 17.81
N SER A 4 0.52 -1.52 17.51
CA SER A 4 0.85 -2.31 16.31
C SER A 4 1.84 -3.42 16.64
N LEU A 5 1.79 -4.52 15.87
CA LEU A 5 2.79 -5.58 15.95
C LEU A 5 4.04 -5.14 15.19
N ALA A 6 5.03 -4.59 15.90
CA ALA A 6 6.20 -3.97 15.28
C ALA A 6 7.22 -5.00 14.74
N MET A 7 7.43 -6.09 15.47
CA MET A 7 8.49 -7.06 15.19
C MET A 7 8.09 -8.47 15.66
N VAL A 8 8.51 -9.48 14.90
CA VAL A 8 8.29 -10.90 15.22
C VAL A 8 9.63 -11.62 15.21
N THR A 9 9.89 -12.45 16.22
CA THR A 9 11.07 -13.30 16.26
C THR A 9 10.90 -14.46 15.28
N PHE A 10 11.91 -14.65 14.43
CA PHE A 10 11.99 -15.74 13.46
C PHE A 10 13.27 -16.54 13.76
N VAL A 11 13.10 -17.77 14.24
CA VAL A 11 14.20 -18.62 14.73
C VAL A 11 14.88 -19.31 13.55
N VAL A 12 16.20 -19.16 13.44
CA VAL A 12 17.01 -19.68 12.33
C VAL A 12 18.14 -20.56 12.83
N ARG A 13 18.61 -21.46 11.96
CA ARG A 13 19.84 -22.22 12.16
C ARG A 13 21.07 -21.32 12.00
N ASP A 14 21.08 -20.53 10.93
CA ASP A 14 22.18 -19.66 10.57
C ASP A 14 21.68 -18.29 10.09
N GLN A 15 22.23 -17.22 10.66
CA GLN A 15 21.78 -15.86 10.37
C GLN A 15 22.27 -15.36 9.01
N ASP A 16 23.43 -15.81 8.51
CA ASP A 16 23.93 -15.38 7.19
C ASP A 16 23.18 -16.09 6.06
N GLU A 17 22.86 -17.37 6.24
CA GLU A 17 21.99 -18.09 5.32
C GLU A 17 20.59 -17.47 5.25
N ALA A 18 20.00 -17.18 6.42
CA ALA A 18 18.73 -16.49 6.47
C ALA A 18 18.80 -15.11 5.83
N LEU A 19 19.85 -14.33 6.09
CA LEU A 19 20.05 -13.01 5.48
C LEU A 19 20.09 -13.11 3.96
N ARG A 20 20.83 -14.07 3.38
CA ARG A 20 20.87 -14.28 1.93
C ARG A 20 19.50 -14.62 1.35
N PHE A 21 18.73 -15.47 2.03
CA PHE A 21 17.38 -15.81 1.62
C PHE A 21 16.46 -14.59 1.66
N PHE A 22 16.37 -13.90 2.80
CA PHE A 22 15.44 -12.77 2.97
C PHE A 22 15.83 -11.58 2.08
N SER A 23 17.10 -11.21 2.01
CA SER A 23 17.54 -10.05 1.20
C SER A 23 17.65 -10.32 -0.30
N GLY A 24 18.02 -11.55 -0.70
CA GLY A 24 18.15 -11.92 -2.11
C GLY A 24 16.84 -12.43 -2.69
N ALA A 25 16.34 -13.54 -2.16
CA ALA A 25 15.18 -14.22 -2.72
C ALA A 25 13.86 -13.47 -2.44
N LEU A 26 13.67 -12.96 -1.21
CA LEU A 26 12.47 -12.18 -0.86
C LEU A 26 12.64 -10.67 -1.03
N ARG A 27 13.85 -10.17 -1.32
CA ARG A 27 14.16 -8.74 -1.49
C ARG A 27 13.81 -7.86 -0.28
N PHE A 28 13.91 -8.43 0.92
CA PHE A 28 13.75 -7.66 2.16
C PHE A 28 14.97 -6.75 2.38
N GLY A 29 14.74 -5.58 2.96
CA GLY A 29 15.80 -4.69 3.39
C GLY A 29 16.31 -5.06 4.79
N VAL A 30 17.60 -4.86 5.02
CA VAL A 30 18.18 -4.89 6.38
C VAL A 30 17.80 -3.60 7.08
N ILE A 31 17.07 -3.73 8.18
CA ILE A 31 16.71 -2.61 9.05
C ILE A 31 17.82 -2.38 10.07
N GLU A 32 18.37 -3.46 10.60
CA GLU A 32 19.42 -3.39 11.60
C GLU A 32 20.28 -4.65 11.58
N ASP A 33 21.58 -4.48 11.75
CA ASP A 33 22.55 -5.57 11.86
C ASP A 33 23.69 -5.13 12.78
N ARG A 34 23.67 -5.60 14.03
CA ARG A 34 24.70 -5.27 15.02
C ARG A 34 25.00 -6.44 15.95
N VAL A 35 26.20 -6.47 16.49
CA VAL A 35 26.58 -7.40 17.56
C VAL A 35 26.28 -6.73 18.90
N LEU A 36 25.57 -7.44 19.78
CA LEU A 36 25.26 -7.02 21.14
C LEU A 36 26.44 -7.30 22.09
N GLU A 37 26.40 -6.71 23.28
CA GLU A 37 27.44 -6.88 24.30
C GLU A 37 27.64 -8.35 24.73
N ASP A 38 26.57 -9.15 24.68
CA ASP A 38 26.60 -10.59 24.99
C ASP A 38 27.09 -11.45 23.81
N GLY A 39 27.56 -10.83 22.72
CA GLY A 39 28.07 -11.48 21.52
C GLY A 39 26.99 -11.97 20.56
N LYS A 40 25.70 -11.83 20.89
CA LYS A 40 24.63 -12.20 19.97
C LYS A 40 24.48 -11.16 18.87
N ARG A 41 24.21 -11.62 17.64
CA ARG A 41 23.89 -10.72 16.53
C ARG A 41 22.40 -10.40 16.52
N TRP A 42 22.11 -9.10 16.57
CA TRP A 42 20.78 -8.54 16.37
C TRP A 42 20.62 -8.21 14.88
N LEU A 43 19.84 -9.03 14.17
CA LEU A 43 19.64 -8.92 12.74
C LEU A 43 18.15 -8.81 12.42
N VAL A 44 17.73 -7.65 11.93
CA VAL A 44 16.34 -7.32 11.62
C VAL A 44 16.20 -7.03 10.14
N VAL A 45 15.25 -7.71 9.50
CA VAL A 45 14.88 -7.48 8.10
C VAL A 45 13.40 -7.15 7.97
N ALA A 46 13.03 -6.43 6.92
CA ALA A 46 11.64 -6.11 6.62
C ALA A 46 11.36 -6.09 5.11
N PRO A 47 10.10 -6.36 4.70
CA PRO A 47 9.68 -6.14 3.33
C PRO A 47 9.95 -4.69 2.87
N PRO A 48 10.19 -4.47 1.58
CA PRO A 48 10.37 -3.12 1.04
C PRO A 48 9.14 -2.25 1.31
N GLY A 49 9.37 -0.95 1.55
CA GLY A 49 8.31 0.01 1.85
C GLY A 49 7.80 0.01 3.30
N GLY A 50 8.34 -0.85 4.18
CA GLY A 50 8.13 -0.77 5.63
C GLY A 50 6.69 -1.03 6.09
N ARG A 51 5.88 -1.73 5.29
CA ARG A 51 4.52 -2.12 5.66
C ARG A 51 4.54 -3.45 6.41
N GLY A 52 3.87 -3.51 7.56
CA GLY A 52 3.78 -4.72 8.40
C GLY A 52 4.88 -4.83 9.47
N ALA A 53 4.99 -6.01 10.07
CA ALA A 53 5.99 -6.29 11.10
C ALA A 53 7.36 -6.60 10.48
N SER A 54 8.44 -6.21 11.17
CA SER A 54 9.80 -6.67 10.84
C SER A 54 10.07 -8.06 11.40
N LEU A 55 11.05 -8.78 10.85
CA LEU A 55 11.52 -10.06 11.36
C LEU A 55 12.87 -9.90 12.05
N LEU A 56 12.96 -10.32 13.32
CA LEU A 56 14.22 -10.53 14.00
C LEU A 56 14.70 -11.95 13.70
N LEU A 57 15.77 -12.08 12.92
CA LEU A 57 16.39 -13.36 12.59
C LEU A 57 17.25 -13.82 13.77
N ALA A 58 16.70 -14.66 14.63
CA ALA A 58 17.34 -15.10 15.87
C ALA A 58 17.95 -16.50 15.71
N ARG A 59 19.27 -16.64 15.86
CA ARG A 59 19.91 -17.96 15.89
C ARG A 59 19.41 -18.76 17.12
N ALA A 60 19.01 -20.01 16.92
CA ALA A 60 18.65 -20.90 18.01
C ALA A 60 19.82 -21.08 19.00
N ALA A 61 19.52 -21.03 20.30
CA ALA A 61 20.50 -21.10 21.40
C ALA A 61 20.36 -22.37 22.27
N ASN A 62 19.33 -23.18 22.05
CA ASN A 62 19.10 -24.44 22.77
C ASN A 62 18.29 -25.43 21.93
N ASP A 63 18.14 -26.65 22.44
CA ASP A 63 17.48 -27.77 21.74
C ASP A 63 15.99 -27.50 21.47
N ALA A 64 15.31 -26.83 22.40
CA ALA A 64 13.90 -26.46 22.23
C ALA A 64 13.73 -25.50 21.06
N GLN A 65 14.59 -24.48 20.96
CA GLN A 65 14.60 -23.53 19.84
C GLN A 65 15.03 -24.19 18.53
N THR A 66 16.02 -25.09 18.57
CA THR A 66 16.48 -25.84 17.40
C THR A 66 15.36 -26.72 16.84
N SER A 67 14.58 -27.35 17.71
CA SER A 67 13.43 -28.18 17.34
C SER A 67 12.27 -27.36 16.77
N ALA A 68 12.21 -26.06 17.04
CA ALA A 68 11.18 -25.16 16.53
C ALA A 68 11.49 -24.63 15.11
N ILE A 69 12.73 -24.76 14.63
CA ILE A 69 13.13 -24.31 13.29
C ILE A 69 12.29 -25.04 12.24
N GLY A 70 11.55 -24.29 11.41
CA GLY A 70 10.64 -24.83 10.40
C GLY A 70 9.27 -25.26 10.92
N ALA A 71 9.08 -25.31 12.25
CA ALA A 71 7.84 -25.73 12.91
C ALA A 71 7.17 -24.61 13.71
N GLN A 72 7.48 -23.35 13.40
CA GLN A 72 7.09 -22.18 14.20
C GLN A 72 5.57 -22.00 14.33
N ALA A 73 4.79 -22.48 13.36
CA ALA A 73 3.33 -22.49 13.39
C ALA A 73 2.73 -23.91 13.44
N GLY A 74 3.48 -24.90 13.93
CA GLY A 74 3.01 -26.29 14.07
C GLY A 74 2.58 -26.93 12.74
N GLY A 75 3.29 -26.61 11.65
CA GLY A 75 3.04 -27.17 10.32
C GLY A 75 1.96 -26.44 9.48
N ARG A 76 1.33 -25.39 10.02
CA ARG A 76 0.44 -24.51 9.25
C ARG A 76 1.23 -23.46 8.47
N VAL A 77 0.56 -22.81 7.51
CA VAL A 77 1.04 -21.54 6.94
C VAL A 77 1.22 -20.56 8.08
N ALA A 78 2.45 -20.09 8.26
CA ALA A 78 2.87 -19.27 9.38
C ALA A 78 2.81 -17.77 9.04
N PHE A 79 3.07 -17.43 7.78
CA PHE A 79 3.28 -16.05 7.35
C PHE A 79 2.61 -15.79 5.99
N PHE A 80 2.29 -14.52 5.76
CA PHE A 80 1.56 -14.06 4.59
C PHE A 80 2.30 -12.85 4.01
N LEU A 81 2.88 -13.00 2.82
CA LEU A 81 3.62 -11.97 2.12
C LEU A 81 2.76 -11.42 0.99
N GLU A 82 2.34 -10.16 1.11
CA GLU A 82 1.57 -9.49 0.08
C GLU A 82 2.47 -8.83 -0.97
N THR A 83 2.08 -8.93 -2.24
CA THR A 83 2.75 -8.31 -3.39
C THR A 83 1.77 -7.59 -4.31
N ASP A 84 2.26 -6.57 -5.02
CA ASP A 84 1.54 -5.88 -6.08
C ASP A 84 1.62 -6.60 -7.44
N ASP A 85 2.63 -7.45 -7.63
CA ASP A 85 2.87 -8.21 -8.86
C ASP A 85 3.34 -9.63 -8.53
N PHE A 86 2.37 -10.54 -8.50
CA PHE A 86 2.59 -11.95 -8.23
C PHE A 86 3.53 -12.58 -9.25
N ALA A 87 3.34 -12.28 -10.54
CA ALA A 87 4.08 -12.96 -11.61
C ALA A 87 5.56 -12.61 -11.55
N ARG A 88 5.88 -11.32 -11.37
CA ARG A 88 7.25 -10.82 -11.20
C ARG A 88 7.93 -11.44 -9.98
N ASP A 89 7.24 -11.43 -8.84
CA ASP A 89 7.85 -11.85 -7.57
C ASP A 89 7.99 -13.37 -7.49
N HIS A 90 6.98 -14.12 -7.95
CA HIS A 90 7.04 -15.57 -8.07
C HIS A 90 8.18 -16.02 -9.01
N ALA A 91 8.33 -15.38 -10.18
CA ALA A 91 9.41 -15.69 -11.10
C ALA A 91 10.80 -15.39 -10.51
N HIS A 92 10.95 -14.23 -9.86
CA HIS A 92 12.18 -13.86 -9.15
C HIS A 92 12.53 -14.87 -8.06
N MET A 93 11.57 -15.22 -7.21
CA MET A 93 11.75 -16.17 -6.10
C MET A 93 12.18 -17.55 -6.62
N LYS A 94 11.52 -18.05 -7.68
CA LYS A 94 11.92 -19.33 -8.32
C LYS A 94 13.34 -19.27 -8.89
N ALA A 95 13.72 -18.16 -9.54
CA ALA A 95 15.07 -17.98 -10.06
C ALA A 95 16.14 -17.94 -8.95
N HIS A 96 15.75 -17.57 -7.71
CA HIS A 96 16.61 -17.56 -6.53
C HIS A 96 16.48 -18.83 -5.68
N GLY A 97 15.91 -19.91 -6.23
CA GLY A 97 15.87 -21.22 -5.58
C GLY A 97 14.79 -21.39 -4.51
N VAL A 98 13.82 -20.47 -4.40
CA VAL A 98 12.67 -20.66 -3.51
C VAL A 98 11.82 -21.83 -3.99
N VAL A 99 11.49 -22.73 -3.07
CA VAL A 99 10.63 -23.89 -3.34
C VAL A 99 9.17 -23.50 -3.11
N PHE A 100 8.37 -23.57 -4.18
CA PHE A 100 6.92 -23.48 -4.08
C PHE A 100 6.32 -24.87 -3.88
N ALA A 101 5.43 -25.01 -2.90
CA ALA A 101 4.78 -26.26 -2.55
C ALA A 101 3.55 -26.57 -3.43
N GLU A 102 3.09 -25.57 -4.19
CA GLU A 102 1.95 -25.64 -5.10
C GLU A 102 2.16 -24.70 -6.29
N GLU A 103 1.46 -24.94 -7.39
CA GLU A 103 1.35 -23.98 -8.48
C GLU A 103 0.44 -22.81 -8.08
N PRO A 104 0.66 -21.60 -8.63
CA PRO A 104 -0.21 -20.45 -8.38
C PRO A 104 -1.67 -20.75 -8.70
N ARG A 105 -2.54 -20.45 -7.74
CA ARG A 105 -3.99 -20.60 -7.88
C ARG A 105 -4.71 -19.27 -7.74
N GLY A 106 -5.79 -19.13 -8.49
CA GLY A 106 -6.67 -17.99 -8.44
C GLY A 106 -7.80 -18.24 -7.43
N GLU A 107 -7.91 -17.38 -6.44
CA GLU A 107 -8.96 -17.40 -5.43
C GLU A 107 -9.86 -16.16 -5.54
N ALA A 108 -10.98 -16.16 -4.81
CA ALA A 108 -11.85 -14.98 -4.71
C ALA A 108 -11.08 -13.74 -4.24
N TYR A 109 -10.18 -13.90 -3.27
CA TYR A 109 -9.40 -12.82 -2.65
C TYR A 109 -8.14 -12.42 -3.40
N GLY A 110 -7.67 -13.17 -4.41
CA GLY A 110 -6.40 -12.88 -5.08
C GLY A 110 -5.74 -14.09 -5.72
N THR A 111 -4.53 -13.88 -6.24
CA THR A 111 -3.64 -14.96 -6.69
C THR A 111 -2.71 -15.32 -5.54
N VAL A 112 -2.51 -16.61 -5.31
CA VAL A 112 -1.74 -17.10 -4.16
C VAL A 112 -0.98 -18.39 -4.52
N ALA A 113 0.18 -18.57 -3.90
CA ALA A 113 0.88 -19.86 -3.84
C ALA A 113 1.64 -19.98 -2.52
N VAL A 114 1.70 -21.20 -2.00
CA VAL A 114 2.49 -21.54 -0.82
C VAL A 114 3.95 -21.76 -1.20
N PHE A 115 4.88 -21.09 -0.53
CA PHE A 115 6.32 -21.36 -0.62
C PHE A 115 6.93 -21.77 0.73
N LEU A 116 8.13 -22.35 0.66
CA LEU A 116 8.94 -22.71 1.82
C LEU A 116 10.08 -21.72 1.99
N ASP A 117 10.26 -21.21 3.20
CA ASP A 117 11.44 -20.43 3.54
C ASP A 117 12.70 -21.29 3.76
N VAL A 118 13.82 -20.62 4.04
CA VAL A 118 15.12 -21.25 4.34
C VAL A 118 15.08 -22.27 5.49
N CYS A 119 14.11 -22.17 6.39
CA CYS A 119 13.92 -23.09 7.51
C CYS A 119 12.81 -24.14 7.24
N GLY A 120 12.12 -24.05 6.11
CA GLY A 120 11.00 -24.92 5.75
C GLY A 120 9.64 -24.48 6.30
N ASN A 121 9.50 -23.28 6.90
CA ASN A 121 8.15 -22.81 7.25
C ASN A 121 7.37 -22.46 5.98
N ARG A 122 6.04 -22.61 6.05
CA ARG A 122 5.12 -22.31 4.95
C ARG A 122 4.71 -20.84 4.98
N TRP A 123 4.78 -20.21 3.82
CA TRP A 123 4.36 -18.84 3.57
C TRP A 123 3.37 -18.79 2.42
N ASP A 124 2.35 -17.95 2.51
CA ASP A 124 1.58 -17.55 1.33
C ASP A 124 2.25 -16.34 0.68
N LEU A 125 2.59 -16.43 -0.61
CA LEU A 125 2.75 -15.25 -1.46
C LEU A 125 1.36 -14.87 -1.99
N ILE A 126 0.91 -13.63 -1.79
CA ILE A 126 -0.46 -13.21 -2.13
C ILE A 126 -0.41 -11.91 -2.92
N GLN A 127 -0.95 -11.90 -4.13
CA GLN A 127 -1.42 -10.66 -4.74
C GLN A 127 -2.92 -10.58 -4.50
N ARG A 128 -3.32 -9.66 -3.62
CA ARG A 128 -4.74 -9.44 -3.37
C ARG A 128 -5.39 -8.97 -4.67
N ARG A 129 -6.54 -9.55 -4.98
CA ARG A 129 -7.46 -8.94 -5.92
C ARG A 129 -7.86 -7.60 -5.30
N ALA A 130 -7.76 -6.53 -6.08
CA ALA A 130 -8.29 -5.24 -5.66
C ALA A 130 -9.72 -5.45 -5.16
N GLN A 131 -9.97 -5.16 -3.88
CA GLN A 131 -11.33 -5.24 -3.35
C GLN A 131 -12.14 -4.18 -4.11
N SER A 132 -12.97 -4.64 -5.04
CA SER A 132 -14.13 -3.85 -5.46
C SER A 132 -14.98 -3.72 -4.21
N ALA A 133 -15.25 -2.49 -3.77
CA ALA A 133 -16.19 -2.24 -2.67
C ALA A 133 -17.58 -2.70 -3.11
N VAL A 134 -17.88 -3.99 -2.92
CA VAL A 134 -19.20 -4.58 -3.14
C VAL A 134 -19.58 -5.31 -1.87
N ALA A 135 -19.98 -4.53 -0.88
CA ALA A 135 -20.82 -4.97 0.21
C ALA A 135 -22.05 -4.05 0.25
N ALA A 136 -23.00 -4.29 -0.66
CA ALA A 136 -24.46 -4.20 -0.46
C ALA A 136 -25.19 -4.18 -1.81
N GLY A 137 -25.90 -5.28 -2.12
CA GLY A 137 -27.17 -5.23 -2.85
C GLY A 137 -27.17 -5.06 -4.38
N ARG A 138 -27.46 -6.19 -5.06
CA ARG A 138 -28.27 -6.34 -6.29
C ARG A 138 -27.72 -5.84 -7.65
N THR A 139 -27.62 -6.83 -8.54
CA THR A 139 -27.81 -6.82 -10.01
C THR A 139 -27.01 -5.84 -10.87
N GLY A 140 -25.98 -6.40 -11.52
CA GLY A 140 -25.75 -6.30 -12.97
C GLY A 140 -25.35 -4.93 -13.52
N GLU A 141 -24.05 -4.73 -13.71
CA GLU A 141 -23.39 -4.48 -15.02
C GLU A 141 -21.87 -4.33 -14.77
N ARG A 142 -21.04 -4.97 -15.60
CA ARG A 142 -19.57 -4.97 -15.43
C ARG A 142 -19.00 -3.62 -15.84
N VAL A 143 -18.19 -3.03 -14.97
CA VAL A 143 -17.18 -2.03 -15.38
C VAL A 143 -15.79 -2.56 -15.00
N THR A 144 -14.90 -2.56 -15.98
CA THR A 144 -13.57 -3.17 -16.01
C THR A 144 -12.56 -2.50 -15.07
N ALA A 145 -11.72 -3.30 -14.40
CA ALA A 145 -10.64 -2.82 -13.52
C ALA A 145 -9.47 -2.23 -14.33
N ALA A 146 -9.21 -0.92 -14.15
CA ALA A 146 -7.99 -0.25 -14.61
C ALA A 146 -6.92 -0.27 -13.48
N GLY A 147 -5.64 -0.14 -13.85
CA GLY A 147 -4.47 -0.23 -12.96
C GLY A 147 -4.41 0.82 -11.83
N PRO A 148 -3.23 1.10 -11.22
CA PRO A 148 -3.14 2.20 -10.27
C PRO A 148 -3.55 3.45 -11.05
N GLY A 149 -4.68 4.03 -10.66
CA GLY A 149 -5.26 5.16 -11.34
C GLY A 149 -4.27 6.32 -11.50
N PHE A 150 -4.59 7.32 -12.31
CA PHE A 150 -3.73 8.49 -12.47
C PHE A 150 -4.07 9.58 -11.44
N SER A 151 -3.12 10.48 -11.21
CA SER A 151 -3.33 11.66 -10.35
C SER A 151 -3.40 12.92 -11.20
N VAL A 152 -4.22 13.89 -10.79
CA VAL A 152 -4.21 15.24 -11.37
C VAL A 152 -3.75 16.21 -10.31
N LEU A 153 -2.71 16.98 -10.62
CA LEU A 153 -2.24 18.09 -9.80
C LEU A 153 -2.85 19.39 -10.31
N TYR A 154 -3.54 20.08 -9.41
CA TYR A 154 -4.12 21.38 -9.59
C TYR A 154 -3.37 22.41 -8.76
N ARG A 155 -3.22 23.62 -9.31
CA ARG A 155 -2.47 24.71 -8.70
C ARG A 155 -3.21 26.02 -8.88
N TRP A 156 -3.32 26.79 -7.80
CA TRP A 156 -4.03 28.07 -7.81
C TRP A 156 -3.32 29.12 -6.95
N ARG A 157 -3.46 30.40 -7.34
CA ARG A 157 -3.39 31.51 -6.40
C ARG A 157 -4.80 31.83 -5.92
N ILE A 158 -4.94 32.06 -4.62
CA ILE A 158 -6.22 32.41 -3.98
C ILE A 158 -6.19 33.91 -3.66
N HIS A 159 -7.32 34.60 -3.85
CA HIS A 159 -7.44 35.99 -3.46
C HIS A 159 -7.19 36.16 -1.96
N PRO A 160 -6.41 37.17 -1.53
CA PRO A 160 -6.21 37.47 -0.11
C PRO A 160 -7.55 37.66 0.61
N GLY A 161 -7.74 36.99 1.74
CA GLY A 161 -8.97 37.04 2.54
C GLY A 161 -10.05 36.05 2.11
N LYS A 162 -9.87 35.31 1.00
CA LYS A 162 -10.81 34.27 0.55
C LYS A 162 -10.34 32.84 0.85
N GLU A 163 -9.23 32.66 1.55
CA GLU A 163 -8.62 31.35 1.81
C GLU A 163 -9.53 30.41 2.59
N ALA A 164 -10.24 30.90 3.61
CA ALA A 164 -11.16 30.09 4.40
C ALA A 164 -12.35 29.61 3.55
N ALA A 165 -12.96 30.52 2.79
CA ALA A 165 -14.05 30.19 1.87
C ALA A 165 -13.60 29.20 0.77
N PHE A 166 -12.37 29.36 0.26
CA PHE A 166 -11.79 28.41 -0.68
C PHE A 166 -11.65 27.00 -0.09
N VAL A 167 -11.14 26.87 1.14
CA VAL A 167 -10.97 25.56 1.80
C VAL A 167 -12.31 24.87 2.02
N GLU A 168 -13.32 25.60 2.50
CA GLU A 168 -14.67 25.06 2.70
C GLU A 168 -15.29 24.59 1.37
N ALA A 169 -15.23 25.46 0.35
CA ALA A 169 -15.76 25.16 -0.97
C ALA A 169 -15.04 23.98 -1.65
N TRP A 170 -13.70 23.96 -1.62
CA TRP A 170 -12.87 22.88 -2.15
C TRP A 170 -13.18 21.55 -1.45
N THR A 171 -13.42 21.57 -0.14
CA THR A 171 -13.76 20.38 0.65
C THR A 171 -15.10 19.81 0.20
N ALA A 172 -16.13 20.65 0.05
CA ALA A 172 -17.45 20.23 -0.42
C ALA A 172 -17.41 19.66 -1.84
N VAL A 173 -16.69 20.33 -2.76
CA VAL A 173 -16.49 19.85 -4.14
C VAL A 173 -15.72 18.52 -4.17
N SER A 174 -14.67 18.38 -3.35
CA SER A 174 -13.89 17.15 -3.27
C SER A 174 -14.69 15.97 -2.73
N HIS A 175 -15.55 16.19 -1.73
CA HIS A 175 -16.47 15.16 -1.25
C HIS A 175 -17.47 14.73 -2.34
N ASP A 176 -17.95 15.67 -3.16
CA ASP A 176 -18.81 15.36 -4.30
C ASP A 176 -18.11 14.50 -5.35
N LEU A 177 -16.89 14.89 -5.74
CA LEU A 177 -16.08 14.13 -6.68
C LEU A 177 -15.72 12.73 -6.15
N ARG A 178 -15.51 12.58 -4.84
CA ARG A 178 -15.30 11.28 -4.21
C ARG A 178 -16.53 10.38 -4.31
N ARG A 179 -17.75 10.92 -4.13
CA ARG A 179 -19.00 10.17 -4.36
C ARG A 179 -19.18 9.75 -5.82
N LYS A 180 -18.58 10.50 -6.75
CA LYS A 180 -18.60 10.24 -8.20
C LYS A 180 -17.42 9.41 -8.71
N GLY A 181 -16.62 8.82 -7.81
CA GLY A 181 -15.58 7.85 -8.18
C GLY A 181 -14.13 8.34 -8.11
N SER A 182 -13.85 9.55 -7.61
CA SER A 182 -12.47 9.90 -7.24
C SER A 182 -12.00 9.04 -6.06
N LEU A 183 -10.74 8.61 -6.09
CA LEU A 183 -10.11 7.81 -5.04
C LEU A 183 -9.68 8.65 -3.82
N GLY A 184 -9.79 9.98 -3.92
CA GLY A 184 -9.46 10.91 -2.86
C GLY A 184 -8.59 12.07 -3.35
N SER A 185 -8.54 13.12 -2.55
CA SER A 185 -7.76 14.32 -2.82
C SER A 185 -7.14 14.88 -1.53
N ARG A 186 -6.12 15.71 -1.69
CA ARG A 186 -5.52 16.45 -0.58
C ARG A 186 -5.09 17.84 -1.02
N LEU A 187 -5.44 18.82 -0.22
CA LEU A 187 -5.11 20.23 -0.42
C LEU A 187 -3.90 20.63 0.45
N HIS A 188 -3.02 21.46 -0.11
CA HIS A 188 -1.79 21.95 0.52
C HIS A 188 -1.58 23.42 0.21
N ARG A 189 -0.83 24.10 1.07
CA ARG A 189 -0.25 25.43 0.81
C ARG A 189 1.24 25.27 0.56
N GLY A 190 1.73 25.76 -0.56
CA GLY A 190 3.13 25.80 -0.89
C GLY A 190 3.82 27.05 -0.32
N PRO A 191 5.16 27.01 -0.15
CA PRO A 191 5.95 28.16 0.29
C PRO A 191 6.07 29.26 -0.77
N ASP A 192 5.67 28.97 -2.01
CA ASP A 192 5.64 29.86 -3.16
C ASP A 192 4.34 30.67 -3.29
N GLY A 193 3.45 30.56 -2.29
CA GLY A 193 2.14 31.22 -2.28
C GLY A 193 1.10 30.54 -3.16
N LEU A 194 1.41 29.38 -3.76
CA LEU A 194 0.43 28.56 -4.48
C LEU A 194 -0.28 27.58 -3.55
N TRP A 195 -1.52 27.27 -3.90
CA TRP A 195 -2.28 26.18 -3.31
C TRP A 195 -2.23 24.97 -4.25
N TYR A 196 -1.95 23.80 -3.69
CA TYR A 196 -1.75 22.55 -4.41
C TYR A 196 -2.80 21.53 -4.01
N SER A 197 -3.54 21.00 -4.97
CA SER A 197 -4.38 19.83 -4.76
C SER A 197 -3.94 18.72 -5.70
N TYR A 198 -3.73 17.52 -5.18
CA TYR A 198 -3.77 16.34 -6.04
C TYR A 198 -5.07 15.56 -5.80
N ALA A 199 -5.61 14.98 -6.87
CA ALA A 199 -6.77 14.08 -6.80
C ALA A 199 -6.49 12.81 -7.61
N GLN A 200 -6.77 11.65 -7.02
CA GLN A 200 -6.59 10.34 -7.65
C GLN A 200 -7.86 9.88 -8.35
N TRP A 201 -7.71 9.25 -9.51
CA TRP A 201 -8.81 8.77 -10.35
C TRP A 201 -8.50 7.38 -10.90
N PRO A 202 -9.47 6.45 -10.93
CA PRO A 202 -9.25 5.10 -11.46
C PRO A 202 -8.80 5.10 -12.92
N SER A 203 -9.33 6.01 -13.74
CA SER A 203 -8.96 6.20 -15.14
C SER A 203 -9.39 7.58 -15.65
N ALA A 204 -8.88 7.99 -16.82
CA ALA A 204 -9.26 9.26 -17.45
C ALA A 204 -10.77 9.29 -17.81
N GLU A 205 -11.31 8.14 -18.22
CA GLU A 205 -12.73 7.96 -18.53
C GLU A 205 -13.60 8.14 -17.27
N ALA A 206 -13.16 7.56 -16.14
CA ALA A 206 -13.86 7.72 -14.86
C ALA A 206 -13.88 9.20 -14.42
N ARG A 207 -12.77 9.92 -14.60
CA ARG A 207 -12.71 11.37 -14.36
C ARG A 207 -13.68 12.11 -15.28
N ALA A 208 -13.63 11.86 -16.59
CA ALA A 208 -14.50 12.53 -17.55
C ALA A 208 -15.99 12.30 -17.23
N ALA A 209 -16.37 11.06 -16.92
CA ALA A 209 -17.73 10.71 -16.52
C ALA A 209 -18.18 11.45 -15.25
N ALA A 210 -17.31 11.54 -14.23
CA ALA A 210 -17.64 12.26 -12.99
C ALA A 210 -17.88 13.75 -13.21
N PHE A 211 -17.09 14.40 -14.07
CA PHE A 211 -17.26 15.82 -14.41
C PHE A 211 -18.42 16.09 -15.38
N ALA A 212 -18.87 15.09 -16.15
CA ALA A 212 -20.07 15.21 -16.99
C ALA A 212 -21.36 15.23 -16.17
N LEU A 213 -21.36 14.69 -14.95
CA LEU A 213 -22.50 14.74 -14.04
C LEU A 213 -22.69 16.14 -13.45
N PRO A 214 -23.94 16.60 -13.24
CA PRO A 214 -24.21 17.85 -12.54
C PRO A 214 -23.50 17.90 -11.19
N SER A 215 -22.94 19.06 -10.82
CA SER A 215 -22.30 19.24 -9.51
C SER A 215 -23.30 18.98 -8.39
N GLY A 216 -22.96 18.13 -7.42
CA GLY A 216 -23.74 17.95 -6.21
C GLY A 216 -23.50 19.06 -5.17
N ALA A 217 -22.61 20.01 -5.47
CA ALA A 217 -22.33 21.18 -4.66
C ALA A 217 -22.16 22.43 -5.56
N PRO A 218 -23.23 22.89 -6.23
CA PRO A 218 -23.15 23.98 -7.22
C PRO A 218 -22.74 25.32 -6.59
N GLU A 219 -23.23 25.64 -5.39
CA GLU A 219 -22.85 26.85 -4.66
C GLU A 219 -21.38 26.82 -4.24
N ALA A 220 -20.91 25.69 -3.72
CA ALA A 220 -19.49 25.50 -3.42
C ALA A 220 -18.62 25.59 -4.68
N SER A 221 -19.09 25.06 -5.81
CA SER A 221 -18.39 25.17 -7.09
C SER A 221 -18.25 26.64 -7.53
N ALA A 222 -19.28 27.46 -7.30
CA ALA A 222 -19.24 28.89 -7.59
C ALA A 222 -18.32 29.64 -6.60
N ALA A 223 -18.42 29.38 -5.30
CA ALA A 223 -17.59 29.98 -4.27
C ALA A 223 -16.10 29.64 -4.45
N MET A 224 -15.79 28.39 -4.83
CA MET A 224 -14.42 27.97 -5.15
C MET A 224 -13.87 28.76 -6.34
N LYS A 225 -14.65 28.93 -7.41
CA LYS A 225 -14.25 29.74 -8.57
C LYS A 225 -14.04 31.22 -8.21
N ASP A 226 -14.93 31.79 -7.39
CA ASP A 226 -14.84 33.18 -6.93
C ASP A 226 -13.62 33.46 -6.01
N ALA A 227 -13.13 32.43 -5.32
CA ALA A 227 -11.94 32.55 -4.48
C ALA A 227 -10.60 32.43 -5.25
N ILE A 228 -10.59 31.80 -6.42
CA ILE A 228 -9.38 31.61 -7.23
C ILE A 228 -9.04 32.92 -7.95
N ALA A 229 -7.86 33.47 -7.65
CA ALA A 229 -7.30 34.62 -8.35
C ALA A 229 -6.65 34.21 -9.67
N GLU A 230 -5.96 33.06 -9.68
CA GLU A 230 -5.30 32.52 -10.87
C GLU A 230 -5.31 30.99 -10.79
N GLY A 231 -5.75 30.33 -11.86
CA GLY A 231 -5.60 28.88 -12.02
C GLY A 231 -4.49 28.56 -13.00
N LEU A 232 -3.56 27.69 -12.60
CA LEU A 232 -2.51 27.19 -13.48
C LEU A 232 -3.01 25.95 -14.24
N PRO A 233 -2.39 25.59 -15.38
CA PRO A 233 -2.73 24.38 -16.11
C PRO A 233 -2.64 23.13 -15.24
N GLU A 234 -3.63 22.24 -15.42
CA GLU A 234 -3.66 20.92 -14.82
C GLU A 234 -2.43 20.11 -15.25
N ILE A 235 -1.83 19.40 -14.30
CA ILE A 235 -0.77 18.43 -14.60
C ILE A 235 -1.34 17.04 -14.38
N VAL A 236 -1.39 16.25 -15.44
CA VAL A 236 -1.76 14.83 -15.42
C VAL A 236 -0.52 14.03 -15.07
N LEU A 237 -0.58 13.25 -14.00
CA LEU A 237 0.52 12.46 -13.47
C LEU A 237 0.17 10.97 -13.55
N GLU A 238 1.05 10.22 -14.21
CA GLU A 238 1.02 8.76 -14.15
C GLU A 238 1.51 8.28 -12.78
N SER A 239 0.77 7.36 -12.16
CA SER A 239 1.16 6.78 -10.88
C SER A 239 2.17 5.65 -11.12
N VAL A 240 3.44 5.91 -10.82
CA VAL A 240 4.53 4.91 -10.95
C VAL A 240 4.64 4.00 -9.73
N SER A 241 4.36 4.53 -8.53
CA SER A 241 4.31 3.77 -7.27
C SER A 241 3.38 4.47 -6.29
N ASP A 242 2.44 3.73 -5.69
CA ASP A 242 1.49 4.27 -4.72
C ASP A 242 1.76 3.74 -3.30
N LEU A 243 2.25 4.63 -2.44
CA LEU A 243 2.52 4.38 -1.02
C LEU A 243 1.66 5.26 -0.11
N MET A 244 0.56 5.80 -0.63
CA MET A 244 -0.33 6.66 0.15
C MET A 244 -0.93 5.91 1.34
N VAL A 245 -0.60 6.37 2.54
CA VAL A 245 -1.31 5.98 3.76
C VAL A 245 -2.44 6.96 3.99
N LEU A 246 -3.68 6.49 3.85
CA LEU A 246 -4.85 7.26 4.26
C LEU A 246 -4.92 7.23 5.79
N PRO A 247 -4.99 8.38 6.48
CA PRO A 247 -5.32 8.39 7.89
C PRO A 247 -6.65 7.65 8.04
N GLY A 248 -6.69 6.65 8.93
CA GLY A 248 -7.85 5.76 9.07
C GLY A 248 -9.15 6.56 9.13
N THR A 249 -10.13 6.17 8.32
CA THR A 249 -11.50 6.69 8.41
C THR A 249 -12.09 6.25 9.75
N GLY A 250 -11.77 7.00 10.81
CA GLY A 250 -12.62 7.05 11.98
C GLY A 250 -13.96 7.60 11.51
N ALA A 251 -14.97 6.74 11.48
CA ALA A 251 -16.35 7.19 11.36
C ALA A 251 -16.60 8.26 12.42
N ALA A 252 -17.03 9.44 11.97
CA ALA A 252 -17.84 10.34 12.76
C ALA A 252 -19.32 10.03 12.45
#